data_AF-A0A9D0W2W1-F1
#
_entry.id   AF-A0A9D0W2W1-F1
#
_cell.length_a   1.000
_cell.length_b   1.000
_cell.length_c   1.000
_cell.angle_alpha   90.00
_cell.angle_beta   90.00
_cell.angle_gamma   90.00
#
_symmetry.space_group_name_H-M   'P 1'
#
loop_
_entity.id
_entity.type
_entity.pdbx_description
1 polymer ?
#
loop_
_entity_poly.entity_id
_entity_poly.type
_entity_poly.pdbx_seq_one_letter_code
_entity_poly.pdbx_strand_id
1 'polypeptide(L)'
;SKLARIVDLYARRLQIQENMTRQIADTVQEATQASGVAVQVRAVHMCMSMRGVEKDHAETVTSMMLGTFRTSASTRNEFLQLIARS
;
A
#
# COMPACT_ATOMS: atom_id res chain seq x y z
N SER A 1 -8.18 14.81 -0.49
CA SER A 1 -9.28 14.22 -1.29
C SER A 1 -8.80 13.46 -2.55
N LYS A 2 -7.81 13.93 -3.33
CA LYS A 2 -7.37 13.26 -4.57
C LYS A 2 -6.71 11.89 -4.36
N LEU A 3 -5.85 11.73 -3.35
CA LEU A 3 -5.22 10.45 -3.01
C LEU A 3 -6.26 9.39 -2.64
N ALA A 4 -7.24 9.74 -1.81
CA ALA A 4 -8.36 8.85 -1.46
C ALA A 4 -9.13 8.38 -2.71
N ARG A 5 -9.36 9.28 -3.69
CA ARG A 5 -10.01 8.92 -4.96
C ARG A 5 -9.18 7.97 -5.81
N ILE A 6 -7.86 8.09 -5.81
CA ILE A 6 -6.96 7.15 -6.51
C ILE A 6 -7.05 5.78 -5.86
N VAL A 7 -7.04 5.71 -4.53
CA VAL A 7 -7.21 4.45 -3.80
C VAL A 7 -8.57 3.81 -4.13
N ASP A 8 -9.65 4.57 -4.08
CA ASP A 8 -11.00 4.10 -4.41
C ASP A 8 -11.11 3.56 -5.84
N LEU A 9 -10.45 4.21 -6.80
CA LEU A 9 -10.44 3.78 -8.20
C LEU A 9 -9.93 2.35 -8.34
N TYR A 10 -8.87 2.00 -7.62
CA TYR A 10 -8.27 0.66 -7.67
C TYR A 10 -8.97 -0.35 -6.77
N ALA A 11 -9.53 0.09 -5.63
CA ALA A 11 -10.18 -0.79 -4.65
C ALA A 11 -11.56 -1.30 -5.08
N ARG A 12 -12.26 -0.63 -6.00
CA ARG A 12 -13.65 -0.94 -6.40
C ARG A 12 -13.81 -2.10 -7.40
N ARG A 13 -12.82 -2.99 -7.51
CA ARG A 13 -12.82 -4.13 -8.43
C ARG A 13 -12.12 -5.33 -7.80
N LEU A 14 -12.29 -6.52 -8.38
CA LEU A 14 -11.53 -7.71 -7.96
C LEU A 14 -10.04 -7.44 -8.16
N GLN A 15 -9.25 -7.46 -7.08
CA GLN A 15 -7.83 -7.15 -7.10
C GLN A 15 -7.03 -8.14 -6.27
N ILE A 16 -5.75 -8.26 -6.64
CA ILE A 16 -4.68 -8.79 -5.81
C ILE A 16 -4.06 -7.59 -5.08
N GLN A 17 -3.90 -7.66 -3.76
CA GLN A 17 -3.49 -6.53 -2.93
C GLN A 17 -2.13 -5.96 -3.35
N GLU A 18 -1.20 -6.83 -3.75
CA GLU A 18 0.13 -6.51 -4.25
C GLU A 18 0.07 -5.67 -5.53
N ASN A 19 -0.82 -6.04 -6.46
CA ASN A 19 -1.01 -5.31 -7.71
C ASN A 19 -1.66 -3.96 -7.46
N MET A 20 -2.67 -3.89 -6.60
CA MET A 20 -3.33 -2.64 -6.21
C MET A 20 -2.31 -1.67 -5.58
N THR A 21 -1.47 -2.17 -4.68
CA THR A 21 -0.45 -1.36 -3.99
C THR A 21 0.55 -0.75 -4.98
N ARG A 22 0.99 -1.54 -5.97
CA ARG A 22 1.86 -1.05 -7.06
C ARG A 22 1.17 0.01 -7.91
N GLN A 23 -0.05 -0.25 -8.36
CA GLN A 23 -0.81 0.67 -9.22
C GLN A 23 -1.03 2.02 -8.55
N ILE A 24 -1.35 2.04 -7.27
CA ILE A 24 -1.49 3.29 -6.50
C ILE A 24 -0.15 4.04 -6.49
N ALA A 25 0.96 3.36 -6.19
CA ALA A 25 2.27 4.01 -6.12
C ALA A 25 2.69 4.59 -7.48
N ASP A 26 2.56 3.82 -8.56
CA ASP A 26 2.92 4.26 -9.91
C ASP A 26 2.04 5.45 -10.35
N THR A 27 0.73 5.38 -10.11
CA THR A 27 -0.20 6.46 -10.47
C THR A 27 0.10 7.76 -9.72
N VAL A 28 0.42 7.66 -8.43
CA VAL A 28 0.79 8.84 -7.64
C VAL A 28 2.10 9.42 -8.17
N GLN A 29 3.09 8.57 -8.42
CA GLN A 29 4.40 8.96 -8.95
C GLN A 29 4.28 9.66 -10.31
N GLU A 30 3.44 9.15 -11.21
CA GLU A 30 3.16 9.74 -12.52
C GLU A 30 2.39 11.07 -12.39
N ALA A 31 1.36 11.12 -11.54
CA ALA A 31 0.53 12.31 -11.38
C ALA A 31 1.26 13.48 -10.71
N THR A 32 2.19 13.18 -9.79
CA THR A 32 2.91 14.22 -9.03
C THR A 32 4.32 14.48 -9.51
N GLN A 33 4.91 13.59 -10.33
CA GLN A 33 6.32 13.65 -10.74
C GLN A 33 7.27 13.81 -9.54
N ALA A 34 6.92 13.17 -8.41
CA ALA A 34 7.68 13.34 -7.16
C ALA A 34 9.08 12.72 -7.26
N SER A 35 10.01 13.08 -6.38
CA SER A 35 11.32 12.41 -6.31
C SER A 35 11.22 10.97 -5.77
N GLY A 36 10.13 10.64 -5.07
CA GLY A 36 9.80 9.30 -4.64
C GLY A 36 8.40 9.21 -4.04
N VAL A 37 7.87 7.99 -3.99
CA VAL A 37 6.55 7.67 -3.43
C VAL A 37 6.66 6.41 -2.59
N ALA A 38 6.02 6.40 -1.42
CA ALA A 38 5.86 5.23 -0.59
C ALA A 38 4.38 4.97 -0.32
N VAL A 39 3.93 3.75 -0.55
CA VAL A 39 2.55 3.29 -0.31
C VAL A 39 2.62 2.03 0.55
N GLN A 40 1.86 2.01 1.64
CA GLN A 40 1.58 0.80 2.41
C GLN A 40 0.06 0.59 2.45
N VAL A 41 -0.36 -0.64 2.22
CA VAL A 41 -1.76 -1.06 2.35
C VAL A 41 -1.82 -2.17 3.39
N ARG A 42 -2.71 -1.99 4.37
CA ARG A 42 -3.05 -2.97 5.40
C ARG A 42 -4.51 -3.35 5.21
N ALA A 43 -4.78 -4.64 5.07
CA ALA A 43 -6.14 -5.12 4.84
C ALA A 43 -6.35 -6.52 5.42
N VAL A 44 -7.59 -6.79 5.83
CA VAL A 44 -8.06 -8.11 6.27
C VAL A 44 -8.81 -8.76 5.11
N HIS A 45 -8.46 -10.00 4.80
CA HIS A 45 -9.06 -10.77 3.71
C HIS A 45 -10.17 -11.65 4.25
N MET A 46 -11.43 -11.22 4.09
CA MET A 46 -12.58 -11.97 4.61
C MET A 46 -12.68 -13.39 4.03
N CYS A 47 -12.17 -13.63 2.82
CA CYS A 47 -12.07 -14.98 2.24
C CYS A 47 -11.17 -15.92 3.03
N MET A 48 -10.20 -15.40 3.80
CA MET A 48 -9.32 -16.15 4.69
C MET A 48 -9.82 -16.18 6.13
N SER A 49 -10.57 -15.16 6.55
CA SER A 49 -11.11 -15.05 7.92
C SER A 49 -12.42 -15.81 8.10
N MET A 50 -13.29 -15.87 7.08
CA MET A 50 -14.62 -16.49 7.18
C MET A 50 -14.67 -17.94 6.66
N ARG A 51 -13.62 -18.41 5.99
CA ARG A 51 -13.54 -19.75 5.40
C ARG A 51 -12.10 -20.26 5.46
N GLY A 52 -11.90 -21.54 5.74
CA GLY A 52 -10.56 -22.17 5.70
C GLY A 52 -9.86 -22.21 7.06
N VAL A 53 -8.67 -21.60 7.17
CA VAL A 53 -7.74 -21.74 8.31
C VAL A 53 -8.17 -20.93 9.56
N GLU A 54 -9.31 -20.23 9.49
CA GLU A 54 -9.94 -19.49 10.61
C GLU A 54 -8.96 -18.63 11.41
N LYS A 55 -8.03 -17.98 10.70
CA LYS A 55 -7.13 -17.00 11.32
C LYS A 55 -7.87 -15.68 11.47
N ASP A 56 -8.61 -15.58 12.56
CA ASP A 56 -9.20 -14.33 13.01
C ASP A 56 -8.12 -13.24 13.08
N HIS A 57 -8.42 -12.09 12.50
CA HIS A 57 -7.54 -10.92 12.45
C HIS A 57 -6.24 -11.09 11.63
N ALA A 58 -6.16 -12.06 10.71
CA ALA A 58 -5.04 -12.14 9.77
C ALA A 58 -5.01 -10.92 8.84
N GLU A 59 -4.12 -9.98 9.16
CA GLU A 59 -3.85 -8.80 8.34
C GLU A 59 -2.75 -9.11 7.33
N THR A 60 -3.00 -8.73 6.07
CA THR A 60 -1.99 -8.73 5.01
C THR A 60 -1.48 -7.31 4.83
N VAL A 61 -0.16 -7.14 4.94
CA VAL A 61 0.52 -5.86 4.73
C VAL A 61 1.32 -5.93 3.43
N THR A 62 1.05 -5.00 2.52
CA THR A 62 1.81 -4.84 1.27
C THR A 62 2.39 -3.44 1.21
N SER A 63 3.57 -3.31 0.62
CA SER A 63 4.23 -2.02 0.46
C SER A 63 4.89 -1.88 -0.90
N MET A 64 4.83 -0.67 -1.46
CA MET A 64 5.56 -0.30 -2.67
C MET A 64 6.34 0.99 -2.43
N MET A 65 7.61 1.00 -2.83
CA MET A 65 8.50 2.15 -2.68
C MET A 65 9.13 2.49 -4.03
N LEU A 66 9.04 3.76 -4.40
CA LEU A 66 9.52 4.33 -5.65
C LEU A 66 10.48 5.49 -5.38
N GLY A 67 11.38 5.75 -6.33
CA GLY A 67 12.32 6.87 -6.28
C GLY A 67 13.17 6.87 -5.00
N THR A 68 13.26 8.03 -4.35
CA THR A 68 14.04 8.23 -3.11
C THR A 68 13.69 7.26 -1.99
N PHE A 69 12.43 6.86 -1.84
CA PHE A 69 12.04 5.85 -0.83
C PHE A 69 12.58 4.44 -1.12
N ARG A 70 12.93 4.15 -2.38
CA ARG A 70 13.55 2.87 -2.76
C ARG A 70 15.07 2.93 -2.63
N THR A 71 15.68 4.02 -3.09
CA THR A 71 17.15 4.15 -3.19
C THR A 71 17.81 4.60 -1.89
N SER A 72 17.12 5.40 -1.07
CA SER A 72 17.64 5.90 0.21
C SER A 72 17.14 5.05 1.37
N ALA A 73 18.06 4.35 2.03
CA ALA A 73 17.74 3.56 3.22
C ALA A 73 17.27 4.43 4.40
N SER A 74 17.82 5.63 4.57
CA SER A 74 17.43 6.54 5.67
C SER A 74 15.98 7.00 5.50
N THR A 75 15.61 7.47 4.31
CA THR A 75 14.24 7.91 3.98
C THR A 75 13.23 6.77 4.11
N ARG A 76 13.60 5.57 3.65
CA ARG A 76 12.78 4.37 3.84
C ARG A 76 12.55 4.07 5.32
N ASN A 77 13.61 4.09 6.12
CA ASN A 77 13.52 3.75 7.54
C ASN A 77 12.70 4.77 8.31
N GLU A 78 12.84 6.07 8.01
CA GLU A 78 12.03 7.12 8.59
C GLU A 78 10.54 6.90 8.29
N PHE A 79 10.18 6.61 7.03
CA PHE A 79 8.80 6.29 6.66
C PHE A 79 8.25 5.08 7.42
N LEU A 80 9.01 3.97 7.47
CA LEU A 80 8.59 2.76 8.18
C LEU A 80 8.42 3.00 9.68
N GLN A 81 9.25 3.85 10.28
CA GLN A 81 9.13 4.23 11.69
C GLN A 81 7.91 5.11 11.95
N LEU A 82 7.56 6.02 11.03
CA LEU A 82 6.40 6.89 11.17
C LEU A 82 5.09 6.09 11.12
N ILE A 83 4.96 5.17 10.16
CA ILE A 83 3.73 4.36 9.99
C ILE A 83 3.58 3.22 11.01
N ALA A 84 4.67 2.86 11.71
CA ALA A 84 4.61 1.89 12.81
C ALA A 84 4.06 2.51 14.10
N ARG A 85 4.00 3.85 14.19
CA ARG A 85 3.43 4.58 15.32
C ARG A 85 1.93 4.88 15.16
N SER A 86 1.34 4.53 14.02
CA SER A 86 -0.05 4.82 13.63
C SER A 86 -0.87 3.55 13.46
#